data_AF-A0A7W7GQQ6-F1
#
_entry.id   AF-A0A7W7GQQ6-F1
#
_cell.length_a   1.000
_cell.length_b   1.000
_cell.length_c   1.000
_cell.angle_alpha   90.00
_cell.angle_beta   90.00
_cell.angle_gamma   90.00
#
_symmetry.space_group_name_H-M   'P 1'
#
loop_
_entity.id
_entity.type
_entity.pdbx_description
1 polymer ?
#
loop_
_entity_poly.entity_id
_entity_poly.type
_entity_poly.pdbx_seq_one_letter_code
_entity_poly.pdbx_strand_id
1 'polypeptide(L)'
;MDAAYTKIVAAIREMIEAGELRPGDRVPSARAITREWGVAIATATKAHAALREAGLTVARPGVGTVVAGPAPRRDTDLSRERIVAAAMTIADRHGMADLSMRRIAAELDVATMSLYRHVPSREDLELAMIDVALGELRVPPRYSGDWRADLEGCARGLWEIFQRHPWLGVTMSLTRPQMTPNAMRLGELIMGALARTRLGVTDRMLVEVLLFSFIRGVASALEPEAVARRDTGLTDDEWMDSQEDAFRRFLEFQPMPNFTELFLHTPDFEFDLGVLFEFGLARFLDGIEVWIG
;
A
#
# COMPACT_ATOMS: atom_id res chain seq x y z
N MET A 1 -45.75 -25.37 -17.58
CA MET A 1 -44.31 -25.02 -17.68
C MET A 1 -43.60 -26.18 -18.36
N ASP A 2 -42.89 -25.93 -19.44
CA ASP A 2 -42.41 -26.97 -20.37
C ASP A 2 -41.18 -27.70 -19.80
N ALA A 3 -41.38 -28.87 -19.18
CA ALA A 3 -40.34 -29.64 -18.49
C ALA A 3 -39.18 -30.07 -19.41
N ALA A 4 -39.38 -30.04 -20.74
CA ALA A 4 -38.38 -30.44 -21.71
C ALA A 4 -37.21 -29.45 -21.83
N TYR A 5 -37.47 -28.13 -21.78
CA TYR A 5 -36.36 -27.14 -21.89
C TYR A 5 -35.44 -27.20 -20.67
N THR A 6 -35.99 -27.40 -19.47
CA THR A 6 -35.22 -27.45 -18.23
C THR A 6 -34.24 -28.63 -18.23
N LYS A 7 -34.65 -29.79 -18.77
CA LYS A 7 -33.76 -30.96 -18.93
C LYS A 7 -32.60 -30.69 -19.88
N ILE A 8 -32.86 -29.99 -20.99
CA ILE A 8 -31.82 -29.62 -21.96
C ILE A 8 -30.81 -28.66 -21.33
N VAL A 9 -31.28 -27.66 -20.58
CA VAL A 9 -30.40 -26.71 -19.87
C VAL A 9 -29.55 -27.43 -18.83
N ALA A 10 -30.14 -28.37 -18.07
CA ALA A 10 -29.41 -29.14 -17.08
C ALA A 10 -28.33 -30.04 -17.70
N ALA A 11 -28.64 -30.75 -18.78
CA ALA A 11 -27.68 -31.61 -19.47
C ALA A 11 -26.49 -30.81 -20.03
N ILE A 12 -26.75 -29.68 -20.70
CA ILE A 12 -25.66 -28.85 -21.25
C ILE A 12 -24.81 -28.22 -20.13
N ARG A 13 -25.43 -27.85 -19.00
CA ARG A 13 -24.70 -27.37 -17.83
C ARG A 13 -23.78 -28.45 -17.26
N GLU A 14 -24.28 -29.67 -17.12
CA GLU A 14 -23.49 -30.80 -16.61
C GLU A 14 -22.28 -31.09 -17.49
N MET A 15 -22.43 -31.04 -18.83
CA MET A 15 -21.30 -31.18 -19.76
C MET A 15 -20.24 -30.09 -19.62
N ILE A 16 -20.66 -28.85 -19.30
CA ILE A 16 -19.72 -27.74 -19.04
C ILE A 16 -19.00 -27.95 -17.70
N GLU A 17 -19.74 -28.33 -16.65
CA GLU A 17 -19.21 -28.56 -15.31
C GLU A 17 -18.27 -29.78 -15.25
N ALA A 18 -18.57 -30.83 -16.02
CA ALA A 18 -17.72 -32.01 -16.20
C ALA A 18 -16.49 -31.74 -17.10
N GLY A 19 -16.42 -30.57 -17.76
CA GLY A 19 -15.32 -30.20 -18.65
C GLY A 19 -15.34 -30.87 -20.03
N GLU A 20 -16.45 -31.50 -20.39
CA GLU A 20 -16.68 -32.07 -21.73
C GLU A 20 -16.88 -30.98 -22.79
N LEU A 21 -17.46 -29.85 -22.39
CA LEU A 21 -17.55 -28.63 -23.19
C LEU A 21 -16.73 -27.52 -22.52
N ARG A 22 -15.62 -27.13 -23.15
CA ARG A 22 -14.69 -26.13 -22.62
C ARG A 22 -15.06 -24.72 -23.08
N PRO A 23 -14.60 -23.67 -22.37
CA PRO A 23 -14.68 -22.29 -22.83
C PRO A 23 -14.32 -22.12 -24.31
N GLY A 24 -15.26 -21.58 -25.09
CA GLY A 24 -15.09 -21.37 -26.53
C GLY A 24 -15.53 -22.52 -27.43
N ASP A 25 -15.80 -23.70 -26.89
CA ASP A 25 -16.37 -24.82 -27.65
C ASP A 25 -17.79 -24.50 -28.09
N ARG A 26 -18.17 -24.99 -29.27
CA ARG A 26 -19.53 -24.81 -29.80
C ARG A 26 -20.52 -25.65 -29.01
N VAL A 27 -21.60 -25.01 -28.55
CA VAL A 27 -22.75 -25.75 -28.01
C VAL A 27 -23.66 -26.21 -29.15
N PRO A 28 -24.43 -27.30 -28.97
CA PRO A 28 -25.35 -27.78 -29.98
C PRO A 28 -26.32 -26.68 -30.45
N SER A 29 -26.40 -26.45 -31.75
CA SER A 29 -27.33 -25.46 -32.31
C SER A 29 -28.80 -25.79 -31.98
N ALA A 30 -29.71 -24.82 -32.03
CA ALA A 30 -31.14 -25.07 -31.80
C ALA A 30 -31.70 -26.22 -32.67
N ARG A 31 -31.22 -26.34 -33.92
CA ARG A 31 -31.61 -27.43 -34.84
C ARG A 31 -31.03 -28.79 -34.43
N ALA A 32 -29.82 -28.80 -33.88
CA ALA A 32 -29.21 -30.02 -33.33
C ALA A 32 -29.99 -30.47 -32.09
N ILE A 33 -30.33 -29.53 -31.20
CA ILE A 33 -31.13 -29.80 -30.00
C ILE A 33 -32.50 -30.38 -30.35
N THR A 34 -33.20 -29.80 -31.35
CA THR A 34 -34.47 -30.35 -31.85
C THR A 34 -34.34 -31.80 -32.31
N ARG A 35 -33.25 -32.15 -33.00
CA ARG A 35 -33.04 -33.49 -33.56
C ARG A 35 -32.71 -34.52 -32.48
N GLU A 36 -31.80 -34.17 -31.57
CA GLU A 36 -31.22 -35.10 -30.61
C GLU A 36 -32.12 -35.30 -29.38
N TRP A 37 -32.81 -34.25 -28.93
CA TRP A 37 -33.75 -34.34 -27.80
C TRP A 37 -35.21 -34.49 -28.23
N GLY A 38 -35.50 -34.52 -29.53
CA GLY A 38 -36.84 -34.72 -30.07
C GLY A 38 -37.85 -33.63 -29.69
N VAL A 39 -37.38 -32.38 -29.50
CA VAL A 39 -38.20 -31.25 -29.02
C VAL A 39 -38.53 -30.25 -30.13
N ALA A 40 -39.62 -29.48 -29.95
CA ALA A 40 -39.94 -28.38 -30.85
C ALA A 40 -38.83 -27.32 -30.91
N ILE A 41 -38.65 -26.66 -32.06
CA ILE A 41 -37.63 -25.61 -32.24
C ILE A 41 -37.80 -24.44 -31.26
N ALA A 42 -39.03 -24.14 -30.86
CA ALA A 42 -39.33 -23.14 -29.85
C ALA A 42 -38.75 -23.51 -28.47
N THR A 43 -38.83 -24.79 -28.08
CA THR A 43 -38.26 -25.32 -26.83
C THR A 43 -36.73 -25.30 -26.88
N ALA A 44 -36.12 -25.67 -28.01
CA ALA A 44 -34.67 -25.57 -28.21
C ALA A 44 -34.16 -24.11 -28.17
N THR A 45 -34.90 -23.18 -28.79
CA THR A 45 -34.59 -21.75 -28.75
C THR A 45 -34.71 -21.19 -27.33
N LYS A 46 -35.73 -21.64 -26.58
CA LYS A 46 -35.93 -21.29 -25.16
C LYS A 46 -34.80 -21.84 -24.28
N ALA A 47 -34.31 -23.05 -24.52
CA ALA A 47 -33.15 -23.61 -23.82
C ALA A 47 -31.88 -22.79 -24.08
N HIS A 48 -31.63 -22.39 -25.34
CA HIS A 48 -30.53 -21.48 -25.68
C HIS A 48 -30.63 -20.12 -24.98
N ALA A 49 -31.83 -19.53 -24.94
CA ALA A 49 -32.05 -18.28 -24.23
C ALA A 49 -31.73 -18.41 -22.73
N ALA A 50 -32.19 -19.49 -22.09
CA ALA A 50 -31.91 -19.76 -20.67
C ALA A 50 -30.42 -20.00 -20.40
N LEU A 51 -29.71 -20.71 -21.27
CA LEU A 51 -28.25 -20.90 -21.15
C LEU A 51 -27.47 -19.59 -21.29
N ARG A 52 -27.94 -18.68 -22.15
CA ARG A 52 -27.35 -17.35 -22.32
C ARG A 52 -27.63 -16.46 -21.12
N GLU A 53 -28.86 -16.47 -20.60
CA GLU A 53 -29.26 -15.72 -19.40
C GLU A 53 -28.48 -16.18 -18.17
N ALA A 54 -28.22 -17.48 -18.05
CA ALA A 54 -27.38 -18.06 -16.99
C ALA A 54 -25.88 -17.79 -17.15
N GLY A 55 -25.46 -17.08 -18.20
CA GLY A 55 -24.04 -16.76 -18.45
C GLY A 55 -23.18 -17.94 -18.89
N LEU A 56 -23.78 -19.10 -19.20
CA LEU A 56 -23.05 -20.32 -19.60
C LEU A 56 -22.64 -20.31 -21.07
N THR A 57 -23.29 -19.50 -21.90
CA THR A 57 -23.04 -19.45 -23.35
C THR A 57 -23.08 -18.03 -23.91
N VAL A 58 -22.39 -17.82 -25.03
CA VAL A 58 -22.35 -16.55 -25.76
C VAL A 58 -22.48 -16.79 -27.27
N ALA A 59 -23.21 -15.92 -27.97
CA ALA A 59 -23.31 -15.96 -29.43
C ALA A 59 -22.11 -15.25 -30.05
N ARG A 60 -21.38 -15.94 -30.95
CA ARG A 60 -20.28 -15.37 -31.74
C ARG A 60 -20.64 -15.30 -33.23
N PRO A 61 -20.58 -14.11 -33.86
CA PRO A 61 -20.82 -13.96 -35.29
C PRO A 61 -19.94 -14.91 -36.12
N GLY A 62 -20.52 -15.60 -37.11
CA GLY A 62 -19.81 -16.57 -37.96
C GLY A 62 -19.45 -17.91 -37.30
N VAL A 63 -19.57 -18.03 -35.97
CA VAL A 63 -19.22 -19.26 -35.23
C VAL A 63 -20.45 -19.95 -34.64
N GLY A 64 -21.47 -19.21 -34.25
CA GLY A 64 -22.64 -19.72 -33.54
C GLY A 64 -22.54 -19.54 -32.03
N THR A 65 -23.35 -20.28 -31.27
CA THR A 65 -23.32 -20.22 -29.81
C THR A 65 -22.17 -21.08 -29.30
N VAL A 66 -21.35 -20.53 -28.40
CA VAL A 66 -20.23 -21.22 -27.76
C VAL A 66 -20.35 -21.15 -26.24
N VAL A 67 -19.67 -22.04 -25.52
CA VAL A 67 -19.53 -21.97 -24.06
C VAL A 67 -18.84 -20.65 -23.69
N ALA A 68 -19.41 -19.93 -22.74
CA ALA A 68 -18.82 -18.70 -22.24
C ALA A 68 -17.47 -19.00 -21.57
N GLY A 69 -16.46 -18.16 -21.81
CA GLY A 69 -15.26 -18.18 -20.99
C GLY A 69 -15.54 -17.69 -19.57
N PRO A 70 -14.57 -17.84 -18.63
CA PRO A 70 -14.68 -17.21 -17.33
C PRO A 70 -15.05 -15.74 -17.57
N ALA A 71 -16.17 -15.31 -16.97
CA ALA A 71 -16.57 -13.92 -17.05
C ALA A 71 -15.38 -13.07 -16.57
N PRO A 72 -15.03 -11.96 -17.25
CA PRO A 72 -14.12 -10.99 -16.64
C PRO A 72 -14.67 -10.69 -15.25
N ARG A 73 -13.83 -10.83 -14.20
CA ARG A 73 -14.26 -10.57 -12.81
C ARG A 73 -14.92 -9.21 -12.81
N ARG A 74 -16.22 -9.18 -12.47
CA ARG A 74 -16.98 -7.94 -12.46
C ARG A 74 -16.31 -7.00 -11.46
N ASP A 75 -16.24 -5.71 -11.83
CA ASP A 75 -15.84 -4.55 -11.02
C ASP A 75 -16.54 -4.44 -9.65
N THR A 76 -17.47 -5.34 -9.29
CA THR A 76 -18.22 -5.33 -8.03
C THR A 76 -17.37 -5.56 -6.79
N ASP A 77 -16.13 -6.03 -6.95
CA ASP A 77 -15.17 -6.21 -5.85
C ASP A 77 -14.04 -5.15 -5.89
N LEU A 78 -14.13 -4.17 -6.79
CA LEU A 78 -13.22 -3.04 -6.84
C LEU A 78 -13.77 -1.93 -5.94
N SER A 79 -13.00 -1.57 -4.92
CA SER A 79 -13.33 -0.46 -4.01
C SER A 79 -12.12 0.46 -3.86
N ARG A 80 -12.35 1.67 -3.35
CA ARG A 80 -11.26 2.61 -3.08
C ARG A 80 -10.25 2.00 -2.09
N GLU A 81 -10.75 1.33 -1.06
CA GLU A 81 -9.97 0.67 -0.02
C GLU A 81 -9.06 -0.41 -0.62
N ARG A 82 -9.61 -1.23 -1.52
CA ARG A 82 -8.84 -2.29 -2.19
C ARG A 82 -7.77 -1.71 -3.12
N ILE A 83 -8.05 -0.63 -3.82
CA ILE A 83 -7.09 0.07 -4.67
C ILE A 83 -5.95 0.65 -3.85
N VAL A 84 -6.27 1.33 -2.74
CA VAL A 84 -5.27 1.91 -1.82
C VAL A 84 -4.41 0.81 -1.19
N ALA A 85 -5.01 -0.28 -0.72
CA ALA A 85 -4.26 -1.40 -0.14
C ALA A 85 -3.29 -2.05 -1.15
N ALA A 86 -3.71 -2.25 -2.40
CA ALA A 86 -2.84 -2.76 -3.44
C ALA A 86 -1.70 -1.78 -3.78
N ALA A 87 -2.02 -0.48 -3.83
CA ALA A 87 -1.02 0.56 -4.06
C ALA A 87 0.02 0.64 -2.93
N MET A 88 -0.41 0.57 -1.67
CA MET A 88 0.49 0.50 -0.51
C MET A 88 1.37 -0.74 -0.57
N THR A 89 0.81 -1.91 -0.88
CA THR A 89 1.59 -3.16 -1.02
C THR A 89 2.69 -3.03 -2.08
N ILE A 90 2.39 -2.38 -3.22
CA ILE A 90 3.38 -2.11 -4.26
C ILE A 90 4.44 -1.14 -3.75
N ALA A 91 4.05 -0.04 -3.11
CA ALA A 91 4.96 0.99 -2.61
C ALA A 91 5.88 0.45 -1.50
N ASP A 92 5.37 -0.37 -0.56
CA ASP A 92 6.16 -1.00 0.49
C ASP A 92 7.23 -1.94 -0.10
N ARG A 93 6.87 -2.69 -1.15
CA ARG A 93 7.75 -3.68 -1.75
C ARG A 93 8.71 -3.11 -2.79
N HIS A 94 8.31 -2.07 -3.51
CA HIS A 94 9.05 -1.61 -4.70
C HIS A 94 9.35 -0.11 -4.69
N GLY A 95 8.87 0.62 -3.69
CA GLY A 95 9.00 2.07 -3.62
C GLY A 95 8.02 2.83 -4.51
N MET A 96 7.99 4.14 -4.35
CA MET A 96 7.01 5.01 -5.05
C MET A 96 7.33 5.22 -6.53
N ALA A 97 8.60 5.09 -6.92
CA ALA A 97 9.03 5.17 -8.32
C ALA A 97 8.35 4.10 -9.20
N ASP A 98 8.07 2.95 -8.61
CA ASP A 98 7.54 1.77 -9.26
C ASP A 98 6.00 1.70 -9.25
N LEU A 99 5.36 2.61 -8.50
CA LEU A 99 3.91 2.73 -8.42
C LEU A 99 3.37 3.38 -9.70
N SER A 100 2.38 2.76 -10.34
CA SER A 100 1.65 3.38 -11.45
C SER A 100 0.22 2.86 -11.55
N MET A 101 -0.70 3.66 -12.08
CA MET A 101 -2.11 3.24 -12.27
C MET A 101 -2.23 1.97 -13.12
N ARG A 102 -1.33 1.78 -14.09
CA ARG A 102 -1.29 0.57 -14.92
C ARG A 102 -0.86 -0.66 -14.13
N ARG A 103 0.18 -0.54 -13.29
CA ARG A 103 0.66 -1.63 -12.44
C ARG A 103 -0.39 -2.04 -11.40
N ILE A 104 -1.04 -1.08 -10.76
CA ILE A 104 -2.13 -1.34 -9.81
C ILE A 104 -3.28 -2.08 -10.50
N ALA A 105 -3.66 -1.65 -11.71
CA ALA A 105 -4.71 -2.30 -12.48
C ALA A 105 -4.35 -3.76 -12.84
N ALA A 106 -3.08 -4.01 -13.21
CA ALA A 106 -2.57 -5.35 -13.49
C ALA A 106 -2.57 -6.24 -12.22
N GLU A 107 -2.12 -5.71 -11.08
CA GLU A 107 -2.13 -6.42 -9.79
C GLU A 107 -3.56 -6.82 -9.38
N LEU A 108 -4.54 -5.96 -9.66
CA LEU A 108 -5.94 -6.18 -9.34
C LEU A 108 -6.73 -6.95 -10.41
N ASP A 109 -6.10 -7.29 -11.54
CA ASP A 109 -6.74 -7.91 -12.71
C ASP A 109 -7.97 -7.14 -13.24
N VAL A 110 -7.83 -5.80 -13.35
CA VAL A 110 -8.87 -4.89 -13.85
C VAL A 110 -8.34 -3.97 -14.94
N ALA A 111 -9.26 -3.34 -15.69
CA ALA A 111 -8.88 -2.29 -16.62
C ALA A 111 -8.44 -1.04 -15.85
N THR A 112 -7.38 -0.35 -16.30
CA THR A 112 -6.92 0.91 -15.67
C THR A 112 -8.01 1.96 -15.57
N MET A 113 -8.91 2.04 -16.57
CA MET A 113 -10.06 2.95 -16.55
C MET A 113 -11.05 2.68 -15.41
N SER A 114 -11.10 1.45 -14.88
CA SER A 114 -11.95 1.14 -13.73
C SER A 114 -11.45 1.79 -12.44
N LEU A 115 -10.14 1.95 -12.26
CA LEU A 115 -9.54 2.58 -11.08
C LEU A 115 -9.98 4.04 -10.92
N TYR A 116 -10.02 4.77 -12.04
CA TYR A 116 -10.33 6.21 -12.05
C TYR A 116 -11.76 6.55 -11.60
N ARG A 117 -12.67 5.56 -11.54
CA ARG A 117 -14.00 5.75 -10.94
C ARG A 117 -13.98 5.84 -9.41
N HIS A 118 -12.96 5.28 -8.78
CA HIS A 118 -12.80 5.26 -7.32
C HIS A 118 -11.74 6.24 -6.83
N VAL A 119 -10.71 6.48 -7.65
CA VAL A 119 -9.60 7.36 -7.33
C VAL A 119 -9.29 8.24 -8.56
N PRO A 120 -9.67 9.52 -8.56
CA PRO A 120 -9.68 10.33 -9.77
C PRO A 120 -8.29 10.60 -10.38
N SER A 121 -7.24 10.59 -9.56
CA SER A 121 -5.88 10.89 -9.98
C SER A 121 -4.83 10.08 -9.21
N ARG A 122 -3.57 10.15 -9.63
CA ARG A 122 -2.45 9.54 -8.88
C ARG A 122 -2.24 10.27 -7.57
N GLU A 123 -2.41 11.59 -7.58
CA GLU A 123 -2.26 12.47 -6.43
C GLU A 123 -3.33 12.16 -5.38
N ASP A 124 -4.59 11.93 -5.80
CA ASP A 124 -5.67 11.49 -4.90
C ASP A 124 -5.40 10.11 -4.30
N LEU A 125 -4.75 9.22 -5.05
CA LEU A 125 -4.33 7.91 -4.56
C LEU A 125 -3.24 8.06 -3.49
N GLU A 126 -2.24 8.89 -3.76
CA GLU A 126 -1.14 9.15 -2.85
C GLU A 126 -1.64 9.75 -1.53
N LEU A 127 -2.54 10.74 -1.60
CA LEU A 127 -3.22 11.29 -0.42
C LEU A 127 -3.98 10.22 0.36
N ALA A 128 -4.67 9.32 -0.33
CA ALA A 128 -5.38 8.22 0.30
C ALA A 128 -4.44 7.23 1.00
N MET A 129 -3.32 6.89 0.36
CA MET A 129 -2.30 6.00 0.91
C MET A 129 -1.67 6.60 2.17
N ILE A 130 -1.29 7.89 2.14
CA ILE A 130 -0.76 8.61 3.31
C ILE A 130 -1.76 8.55 4.47
N ASP A 131 -3.03 8.85 4.19
CA ASP A 131 -4.06 8.88 5.23
C ASP A 131 -4.30 7.49 5.84
N VAL A 132 -4.32 6.43 5.03
CA VAL A 132 -4.49 5.05 5.50
C VAL A 132 -3.28 4.62 6.34
N ALA A 133 -2.05 4.90 5.89
CA ALA A 133 -0.84 4.54 6.63
C ALA A 133 -0.76 5.26 8.00
N LEU A 134 -1.07 6.56 8.05
CA LEU A 134 -1.16 7.31 9.31
C LEU A 134 -2.33 6.84 10.20
N GLY A 135 -3.36 6.24 9.60
CA GLY A 135 -4.47 5.60 10.31
C GLY A 135 -4.05 4.38 11.12
N GLU A 136 -2.91 3.76 10.83
CA GLU A 136 -2.36 2.66 11.61
C GLU A 136 -1.79 3.10 12.97
N LEU A 137 -1.62 4.41 13.19
CA LEU A 137 -1.07 4.96 14.41
C LEU A 137 -1.93 4.58 15.63
N ARG A 138 -1.35 3.73 16.47
CA ARG A 138 -1.92 3.32 17.76
C ARG A 138 -1.37 4.20 18.87
N VAL A 139 -2.17 5.19 19.27
CA VAL A 139 -1.93 5.96 20.49
C VAL A 139 -2.96 5.60 21.56
N PRO A 140 -2.62 5.74 22.86
CA PRO A 140 -3.59 5.58 23.93
C PRO A 140 -4.83 6.47 23.71
N PRO A 141 -6.04 6.01 24.08
CA PRO A 141 -7.28 6.75 23.82
C PRO A 141 -7.42 8.02 24.67
N ARG A 142 -6.51 8.25 25.62
CA ARG A 142 -6.49 9.40 26.52
C ARG A 142 -5.04 9.79 26.78
N TYR A 143 -4.81 11.10 26.91
CA TYR A 143 -3.55 11.64 27.41
C TYR A 143 -3.24 11.09 28.80
N SER A 144 -1.99 10.72 29.03
CA SER A 144 -1.51 10.25 30.33
C SER A 144 -1.49 11.38 31.38
N GLY A 145 -1.43 12.64 30.92
CA GLY A 145 -1.20 13.81 31.74
C GLY A 145 0.28 14.16 31.91
N ASP A 146 1.17 13.30 31.42
CA ASP A 146 2.57 13.59 31.20
C ASP A 146 2.78 13.90 29.72
N TRP A 147 3.02 15.18 29.43
CA TRP A 147 3.21 15.66 28.06
C TRP A 147 4.39 14.95 27.37
N ARG A 148 5.44 14.59 28.13
CA ARG A 148 6.64 13.98 27.58
C ARG A 148 6.34 12.56 27.13
N ALA A 149 5.71 11.75 28.01
CA ALA A 149 5.30 10.40 27.68
C ALA A 149 4.32 10.34 26.49
N ASP A 150 3.39 11.30 26.41
CA ASP A 150 2.42 11.38 25.31
C ASP A 150 3.10 11.71 23.97
N LEU A 151 4.07 12.65 23.97
CA LEU A 151 4.86 12.98 22.77
C LEU A 151 5.78 11.83 22.34
N GLU A 152 6.44 11.16 23.30
CA GLU A 152 7.24 9.97 23.02
C GLU A 152 6.41 8.87 22.37
N GLY A 153 5.21 8.61 22.87
CA GLY A 153 4.29 7.63 22.30
C GLY A 153 3.88 7.98 20.87
N CYS A 154 3.58 9.26 20.60
CA CYS A 154 3.27 9.72 19.25
C CYS A 154 4.48 9.61 18.31
N ALA A 155 5.67 10.01 18.77
CA ALA A 155 6.89 9.99 17.98
C ALA A 155 7.31 8.56 17.61
N ARG A 156 7.34 7.64 18.59
CA ARG A 156 7.66 6.22 18.35
C ARG A 156 6.62 5.55 17.46
N GLY A 157 5.34 5.82 17.68
CA GLY A 157 4.28 5.31 16.82
C GLY A 157 4.40 5.79 15.37
N LEU A 158 4.76 7.07 15.17
CA LEU A 158 5.02 7.61 13.82
C LEU A 158 6.28 6.99 13.20
N TRP A 159 7.34 6.79 13.98
CA TRP A 159 8.56 6.12 13.55
C TRP A 159 8.30 4.67 13.11
N GLU A 160 7.48 3.92 13.84
CA GLU A 160 7.05 2.57 13.45
C GLU A 160 6.28 2.55 12.12
N ILE A 161 5.47 3.57 11.85
CA ILE A 161 4.75 3.71 10.58
C ILE A 161 5.73 3.98 9.45
N PHE A 162 6.70 4.87 9.63
CA PHE A 162 7.74 5.12 8.62
C PHE A 162 8.58 3.87 8.32
N GLN A 163 8.93 3.08 9.34
CA GLN A 163 9.63 1.81 9.14
C GLN A 163 8.78 0.79 8.36
N ARG A 164 7.45 0.74 8.61
CA ARG A 164 6.54 -0.14 7.87
C ARG A 164 6.30 0.32 6.44
N HIS A 165 6.28 1.63 6.22
CA HIS A 165 6.02 2.28 4.95
C HIS A 165 7.13 3.29 4.58
N PRO A 166 8.34 2.82 4.20
CA PRO A 166 9.52 3.68 4.00
C PRO A 166 9.31 4.84 3.00
N TRP A 167 8.45 4.64 2.01
CA TRP A 167 8.11 5.65 1.00
C TRP A 167 7.48 6.93 1.56
N LEU A 168 6.89 6.89 2.77
CA LEU A 168 6.30 8.07 3.40
C LEU A 168 7.34 9.18 3.67
N GLY A 169 8.58 8.81 4.00
CA GLY A 169 9.63 9.75 4.39
C GLY A 169 9.96 10.78 3.31
N VAL A 170 9.94 10.35 2.04
CA VAL A 170 10.21 11.21 0.88
C VAL A 170 8.94 11.81 0.24
N THR A 171 7.79 11.18 0.47
CA THR A 171 6.52 11.56 -0.17
C THR A 171 5.81 12.68 0.60
N MET A 172 5.83 12.66 1.93
CA MET A 172 5.18 13.69 2.73
C MET A 172 5.93 15.02 2.64
N SER A 173 5.21 16.10 2.32
CA SER A 173 5.81 17.43 2.16
C SER A 173 5.77 18.19 3.48
N LEU A 174 6.92 18.73 3.90
CA LEU A 174 6.97 19.59 5.08
C LEU A 174 6.30 20.96 4.82
N THR A 175 6.52 21.53 3.64
CA THR A 175 6.07 22.91 3.32
C THR A 175 4.67 22.96 2.73
N ARG A 176 4.12 21.81 2.33
CA ARG A 176 2.77 21.66 1.78
C ARG A 176 2.07 20.48 2.45
N PRO A 177 1.75 20.60 3.75
CA PRO A 177 1.17 19.50 4.50
C PRO A 177 -0.16 19.06 3.88
N GLN A 178 -0.30 17.75 3.73
CA GLN A 178 -1.53 17.14 3.23
C GLN A 178 -2.59 17.15 4.33
N MET A 179 -3.70 17.86 4.12
CA MET A 179 -4.82 17.91 5.06
C MET A 179 -5.69 16.65 4.91
N THR A 180 -5.24 15.53 5.48
CA THR A 180 -6.00 14.28 5.55
C THR A 180 -6.47 14.01 6.98
N PRO A 181 -7.60 13.29 7.20
CA PRO A 181 -8.15 13.06 8.52
C PRO A 181 -7.16 12.53 9.57
N ASN A 182 -6.37 11.52 9.25
CA ASN A 182 -5.41 10.93 10.18
C ASN A 182 -4.18 11.81 10.41
N ALA A 183 -3.73 12.57 9.41
CA ALA A 183 -2.69 13.57 9.59
C ALA A 183 -3.13 14.69 10.55
N MET A 184 -4.35 15.20 10.38
CA MET A 184 -4.93 16.19 11.29
C MET A 184 -5.14 15.64 12.69
N ARG A 185 -5.55 14.37 12.83
CA ARG A 185 -5.65 13.68 14.12
C ARG A 185 -4.30 13.61 14.83
N LEU A 186 -3.22 13.27 14.13
CA LEU A 186 -1.87 13.24 14.70
C LEU A 186 -1.43 14.62 15.19
N GLY A 187 -1.62 15.66 14.39
CA GLY A 187 -1.30 17.03 14.79
C GLY A 187 -2.08 17.47 16.04
N GLU A 188 -3.39 17.18 16.08
CA GLU A 188 -4.24 17.47 17.24
C GLU A 188 -3.78 16.73 18.51
N LEU A 189 -3.32 15.47 18.37
CA LEU A 189 -2.79 14.69 19.49
C LEU A 189 -1.52 15.31 20.08
N ILE A 190 -0.57 15.70 19.23
CA ILE A 190 0.70 16.31 19.66
C ILE A 190 0.43 17.68 20.31
N MET A 191 -0.37 18.52 19.66
CA MET A 191 -0.72 19.84 20.21
C MET A 191 -1.51 19.72 21.52
N GLY A 192 -2.40 18.73 21.62
CA GLY A 192 -3.22 18.46 22.80
C GLY A 192 -2.43 17.94 23.99
N ALA A 193 -1.41 17.10 23.76
CA ALA A 193 -0.49 16.64 24.82
C ALA A 193 0.24 17.81 25.50
N LEU A 194 0.59 18.84 24.71
CA LEU A 194 1.23 20.07 25.21
C LEU A 194 0.23 21.05 25.85
N ALA A 195 -1.08 20.75 25.84
CA ALA A 195 -2.09 21.75 26.20
C ALA A 195 -2.06 22.20 27.66
N ARG A 196 -1.54 21.34 28.54
CA ARG A 196 -1.40 21.59 29.99
C ARG A 196 -0.07 22.24 30.38
N THR A 197 0.82 22.44 29.41
CA THR A 197 2.08 23.16 29.59
C THR A 197 1.85 24.67 29.51
N ARG A 198 2.89 25.46 29.77
CA ARG A 198 2.82 26.93 29.61
C ARG A 198 2.92 27.42 28.16
N LEU A 199 3.09 26.53 27.18
CA LEU A 199 3.22 26.90 25.77
C LEU A 199 1.91 27.45 25.23
N GLY A 200 1.99 28.53 24.44
CA GLY A 200 0.86 29.05 23.67
C GLY A 200 0.54 28.15 22.47
N VAL A 201 -0.65 28.31 21.86
CA VAL A 201 -1.08 27.45 20.73
C VAL A 201 -0.11 27.51 19.53
N THR A 202 0.45 28.69 19.24
CA THR A 202 1.44 28.85 18.17
C THR A 202 2.71 28.06 18.45
N ASP A 203 3.20 28.09 19.69
CA ASP A 203 4.39 27.33 20.09
C ASP A 203 4.14 25.82 19.98
N ARG A 204 2.95 25.36 20.37
CA ARG A 204 2.57 23.94 20.24
C ARG A 204 2.58 23.48 18.79
N MET A 205 2.08 24.30 17.87
CA MET A 205 2.14 24.03 16.43
C MET A 205 3.59 23.96 15.94
N LEU A 206 4.46 24.88 16.39
CA LEU A 206 5.87 24.85 16.01
C LEU A 206 6.58 23.59 16.55
N VAL A 207 6.27 23.16 17.77
CA VAL A 207 6.79 21.91 18.33
C VAL A 207 6.30 20.71 17.51
N GLU A 208 5.02 20.68 17.14
CA GLU A 208 4.46 19.62 16.29
C GLU A 208 5.16 19.54 14.94
N VAL A 209 5.30 20.66 14.23
CA VAL A 209 5.98 20.73 12.93
C VAL A 209 7.44 20.33 13.04
N LEU A 210 8.15 20.77 14.08
CA LEU A 210 9.56 20.43 14.29
C LEU A 210 9.75 18.95 14.61
N LEU A 211 8.91 18.39 15.48
CA LEU A 211 8.94 16.97 15.82
C LEU A 211 8.68 16.13 14.56
N PHE A 212 7.64 16.46 13.80
CA PHE A 212 7.36 15.80 12.53
C PHE A 212 8.53 15.92 11.54
N SER A 213 9.12 17.11 11.42
CA SER A 213 10.26 17.37 10.53
C SER A 213 11.47 16.51 10.88
N PHE A 214 11.79 16.41 12.16
CA PHE A 214 12.89 15.58 12.67
C PHE A 214 12.66 14.11 12.31
N ILE A 215 11.50 13.56 12.67
CA ILE A 215 11.18 12.15 12.46
C ILE A 215 11.17 11.83 10.95
N ARG A 216 10.50 12.66 10.15
CA ARG A 216 10.48 12.53 8.69
C ARG A 216 11.89 12.63 8.09
N GLY A 217 12.73 13.51 8.63
CA GLY A 217 14.11 13.69 8.20
C GLY A 217 14.93 12.42 8.35
N VAL A 218 14.89 11.79 9.54
CA VAL A 218 15.53 10.48 9.77
C VAL A 218 14.89 9.41 8.88
N ALA A 219 13.57 9.36 8.80
CA ALA A 219 12.84 8.38 8.00
C ALA A 219 13.09 8.47 6.49
N SER A 220 13.50 9.64 5.98
CA SER A 220 13.78 9.83 4.55
C SER A 220 14.94 8.98 4.03
N ALA A 221 15.78 8.44 4.93
CA ALA A 221 16.84 7.51 4.59
C ALA A 221 16.37 6.04 4.43
N LEU A 222 15.20 5.67 4.98
CA LEU A 222 14.72 4.28 5.02
C LEU A 222 14.47 3.68 3.63
N GLU A 223 13.85 4.43 2.71
CA GLU A 223 13.61 3.93 1.34
C GLU A 223 14.92 3.80 0.55
N PRO A 224 15.82 4.81 0.51
CA PRO A 224 17.15 4.65 -0.08
C PRO A 224 17.95 3.47 0.47
N GLU A 225 17.93 3.26 1.78
CA GLU A 225 18.60 2.14 2.46
C GLU A 225 18.03 0.80 2.00
N ALA A 226 16.71 0.65 2.01
CA ALA A 226 16.04 -0.55 1.55
C ALA A 226 16.32 -0.87 0.07
N VAL A 227 16.47 0.15 -0.78
CA VAL A 227 16.89 -0.01 -2.18
C VAL A 227 18.34 -0.45 -2.28
N ALA A 228 19.26 0.23 -1.58
CA ALA A 228 20.68 -0.11 -1.59
C ALA A 228 20.95 -1.54 -1.13
N ARG A 229 20.25 -2.00 -0.08
CA ARG A 229 20.31 -3.38 0.40
C ARG A 229 19.80 -4.39 -0.62
N ARG A 230 18.75 -4.08 -1.38
CA ARG A 230 18.25 -4.97 -2.46
C ARG A 230 19.23 -5.06 -3.63
N ASP A 231 19.87 -3.94 -3.98
CA ASP A 231 20.79 -3.87 -5.11
C ASP A 231 22.15 -4.52 -4.81
N THR A 232 22.65 -4.35 -3.59
CA THR A 232 23.97 -4.85 -3.16
C THR A 232 23.92 -6.20 -2.46
N GLY A 233 22.79 -6.53 -1.81
CA GLY A 233 22.64 -7.71 -0.96
C GLY A 233 23.24 -7.57 0.44
N LEU A 234 23.86 -6.43 0.78
CA LEU A 234 24.52 -6.18 2.05
C LEU A 234 23.59 -5.40 3.00
N THR A 235 23.69 -5.67 4.30
CA THR A 235 23.19 -4.73 5.31
C THR A 235 24.07 -3.48 5.38
N ASP A 236 23.58 -2.44 6.04
CA ASP A 236 24.35 -1.21 6.22
C ASP A 236 25.63 -1.44 7.02
N ASP A 237 25.58 -2.26 8.06
CA ASP A 237 26.76 -2.66 8.83
C ASP A 237 27.76 -3.43 7.97
N GLU A 238 27.29 -4.43 7.20
CA GLU A 238 28.15 -5.20 6.29
C GLU A 238 28.78 -4.30 5.21
N TRP A 239 28.02 -3.31 4.73
CA TRP A 239 28.53 -2.32 3.79
C TRP A 239 29.60 -1.44 4.46
N MET A 240 29.36 -0.94 5.67
CA MET A 240 30.32 -0.14 6.44
C MET A 240 31.61 -0.90 6.74
N ASP A 241 31.50 -2.16 7.16
CA ASP A 241 32.63 -3.07 7.38
C ASP A 241 33.47 -3.22 6.11
N SER A 242 32.82 -3.35 4.95
CA SER A 242 33.52 -3.42 3.66
C SER A 242 34.28 -2.14 3.29
N GLN A 243 33.93 -1.00 3.90
CA GLN A 243 34.57 0.30 3.66
C GLN A 243 35.68 0.63 4.68
N GLU A 244 35.87 -0.16 5.74
CA GLU A 244 36.80 0.16 6.85
C GLU A 244 38.23 0.46 6.34
N ASP A 245 38.78 -0.41 5.49
CA ASP A 245 40.12 -0.24 4.92
C ASP A 245 40.23 0.98 4.00
N ALA A 246 39.13 1.38 3.36
CA ALA A 246 39.10 2.58 2.51
C ALA A 246 39.09 3.85 3.38
N PHE A 247 38.28 3.88 4.44
CA PHE A 247 38.28 4.97 5.43
C PHE A 247 39.64 5.12 6.11
N ARG A 248 40.25 4.01 6.54
CA ARG A 248 41.57 4.01 7.17
C ARG A 248 42.62 4.66 6.26
N ARG A 249 42.72 4.20 5.01
CA ARG A 249 43.64 4.78 4.01
C ARG A 249 43.37 6.26 3.73
N PHE A 250 42.11 6.67 3.68
CA PHE A 250 41.75 8.06 3.50
C PHE A 250 42.21 8.93 4.67
N LEU A 251 41.97 8.50 5.91
CA LEU A 251 42.35 9.23 7.12
C LEU A 251 43.86 9.30 7.34
N GLU A 252 44.62 8.28 6.89
CA GLU A 252 46.09 8.33 6.85
C GLU A 252 46.61 9.43 5.90
N PHE A 253 45.94 9.62 4.75
CA PHE A 253 46.31 10.63 3.77
C PHE A 253 45.78 12.03 4.10
N GLN A 254 44.60 12.13 4.74
CA GLN A 254 43.95 13.36 5.18
C GLN A 254 43.50 13.21 6.64
N PRO A 255 44.36 13.55 7.62
CA PRO A 255 44.01 13.44 9.02
C PRO A 255 42.83 14.36 9.37
N MET A 256 41.73 13.76 9.84
CA MET A 256 40.54 14.46 10.32
C MET A 256 40.27 14.02 11.75
N PRO A 257 40.56 14.86 12.78
CA PRO A 257 40.70 14.39 14.16
C PRO A 257 39.45 13.68 14.69
N ASN A 258 38.26 14.23 14.46
CA ASN A 258 37.02 13.62 14.94
C ASN A 258 36.69 12.30 14.23
N PHE A 259 36.92 12.21 12.92
CA PHE A 259 36.70 10.96 12.18
C PHE A 259 37.78 9.92 12.46
N THR A 260 39.00 10.36 12.77
CA THR A 260 40.08 9.47 13.23
C THR A 260 39.71 8.84 14.56
N GLU A 261 39.26 9.64 15.52
CA GLU A 261 38.76 9.13 16.81
C GLU A 261 37.59 8.17 16.64
N LEU A 262 36.61 8.54 15.80
CA LEU A 262 35.43 7.72 15.56
C LEU A 262 35.78 6.39 14.89
N PHE A 263 36.44 6.42 13.73
CA PHE A 263 36.65 5.22 12.90
C PHE A 263 37.86 4.38 13.29
N LEU A 264 38.88 4.93 13.96
CA LEU A 264 40.09 4.18 14.32
C LEU A 264 40.23 3.91 15.82
N HIS A 265 39.51 4.64 16.67
CA HIS A 265 39.64 4.54 18.13
C HIS A 265 38.31 4.23 18.84
N THR A 266 37.18 4.24 18.12
CA THR A 266 35.85 3.90 18.65
C THR A 266 35.21 2.75 17.84
N PRO A 267 35.73 1.51 17.96
CA PRO A 267 35.28 0.39 17.13
C PRO A 267 33.82 -0.03 17.37
N ASP A 268 33.21 0.38 18.49
CA ASP A 268 31.83 0.01 18.85
C ASP A 268 30.79 1.03 18.33
N PHE A 269 31.19 2.01 17.50
CA PHE A 269 30.24 2.95 16.91
C PHE A 269 29.53 2.32 15.71
N GLU A 270 28.27 1.95 15.90
CA GLU A 270 27.36 1.52 14.83
C GLU A 270 26.40 2.68 14.50
N PHE A 271 26.33 3.06 13.23
CA PHE A 271 25.37 4.06 12.77
C PHE A 271 24.05 3.38 12.39
N ASP A 272 23.07 3.47 13.27
CA ASP A 272 21.72 2.94 13.05
C ASP A 272 20.68 4.08 13.08
N LEU A 273 19.72 4.04 12.16
CA LEU A 273 18.67 5.06 12.07
C LEU A 273 17.74 5.05 13.29
N GLY A 274 17.51 3.89 13.91
CA GLY A 274 16.75 3.77 15.15
C GLY A 274 17.46 4.42 16.34
N VAL A 275 18.78 4.19 16.47
CA VAL A 275 19.64 4.86 17.47
C VAL A 275 19.63 6.37 17.26
N LEU A 276 19.77 6.84 16.00
CA LEU A 276 19.70 8.26 15.68
C LEU A 276 18.33 8.87 16.03
N PHE A 277 17.24 8.14 15.73
CA PHE A 277 15.88 8.55 16.08
C PHE A 277 15.71 8.70 17.61
N GLU A 278 16.06 7.68 18.40
CA GLU A 278 15.90 7.73 19.86
C GLU A 278 16.80 8.80 20.50
N PHE A 279 18.06 8.92 20.04
CA PHE A 279 18.96 9.98 20.50
C PHE A 279 18.38 11.37 20.21
N GLY A 280 17.95 11.61 18.96
CA GLY A 280 17.40 12.90 18.56
C GLY A 280 16.06 13.22 19.25
N LEU A 281 15.19 12.23 19.43
CA LEU A 281 13.93 12.38 20.17
C LEU A 281 14.19 12.79 21.62
N ALA A 282 15.11 12.10 22.30
CA ALA A 282 15.47 12.44 23.68
C ALA A 282 16.01 13.88 23.77
N ARG A 283 16.95 14.26 22.90
CA ARG A 283 17.51 15.62 22.88
C ARG A 283 16.48 16.69 22.55
N PHE A 284 15.55 16.39 21.64
CA PHE A 284 14.45 17.28 21.29
C PHE A 284 13.56 17.55 22.52
N LEU A 285 13.12 16.49 23.19
CA LEU A 285 12.24 16.59 24.36
C LEU A 285 12.93 17.24 25.56
N ASP A 286 14.22 16.95 25.79
CA ASP A 286 15.02 17.60 26.84
C ASP A 286 15.07 19.13 26.62
N GLY A 287 15.19 19.57 25.37
CA GLY A 287 15.15 20.99 25.01
C GLY A 287 13.78 21.64 25.28
N ILE A 288 12.68 20.93 24.98
CA ILE A 288 11.32 21.38 25.27
C ILE A 288 11.08 21.45 26.79
N GLU A 289 11.57 20.48 27.55
CA GLU A 289 11.45 20.44 29.01
C GLU A 289 12.11 21.66 29.66
N VAL A 290 13.35 21.98 29.28
CA VAL A 290 14.03 23.21 29.73
C VAL A 290 13.25 24.47 29.31
N TRP A 291 12.68 24.47 28.10
CA TRP A 291 11.90 25.60 27.62
C TRP A 291 10.54 25.74 28.30
N ILE A 292 9.96 24.69 28.85
CA ILE A 292 8.69 24.73 29.61
C ILE A 292 8.94 25.04 31.09
N GLY A 293 10.11 24.70 31.64
CA GLY A 293 10.49 25.02 33.02
C GLY A 293 9.86 24.10 34.05
#